data_AF-A0A935Z828-F1
#
_entry.id   AF-A0A935Z828-F1
#
_cell.length_a   1.000
_cell.length_b   1.000
_cell.length_c   1.000
_cell.angle_alpha   90.00
_cell.angle_beta   90.00
_cell.angle_gamma   90.00
#
_symmetry.space_group_name_H-M   'P 1'
#
loop_
_entity.id
_entity.type
_entity.pdbx_description
1 polymer ?
#
loop_
_entity_poly.entity_id
_entity_poly.type
_entity_poly.pdbx_seq_one_letter_code
_entity_poly.pdbx_strand_id
1 'polypeptide(L)'
;MKHLNVYSVSHAGTEPLTLTLEAGATTTQPQTLAKGESWKVRKAFAFEDECTLTLTSGSDKATFTWKDATPHTSAGVALGSTTVQLIFSVTESPARFDERYVNIHAIRCEASEEMDATEVYMIVKSGGNEVRFPNAKDSFVRLDNGQSLEAHVSFPFEGDATVELWDEDTGEDDPLGTFDVAALTELSRAELRMDAFFKVDYSVTEEIPAGFQHVAAV
;
A
#
# COMPACT_ATOMS: atom_id res chain seq x y z
N MET A 1 5.12 -18.31 -14.28
CA MET A 1 6.17 -18.21 -13.24
C MET A 1 5.82 -17.00 -12.40
N LYS A 2 5.66 -17.17 -11.09
CA LYS A 2 5.29 -16.10 -10.15
C LYS A 2 6.56 -15.48 -9.56
N HIS A 3 6.45 -14.25 -9.07
CA HIS A 3 7.54 -13.52 -8.42
C HIS A 3 7.06 -12.97 -7.09
N LEU A 4 7.75 -13.29 -6.00
CA LEU A 4 7.58 -12.62 -4.72
C LEU A 4 8.51 -11.39 -4.72
N ASN A 5 7.96 -10.19 -4.89
CA ASN A 5 8.69 -8.94 -4.79
C ASN A 5 8.68 -8.47 -3.34
N VAL A 6 9.84 -8.45 -2.69
CA VAL A 6 10.00 -7.87 -1.35
C VAL A 6 10.51 -6.44 -1.52
N TYR A 7 9.69 -5.47 -1.10
CA TYR A 7 10.03 -4.04 -1.22
C TYR A 7 10.84 -3.59 -0.03
N SER A 8 10.33 -3.84 1.16
CA SER A 8 10.98 -3.41 2.38
C SER A 8 10.77 -4.35 3.55
N VAL A 9 11.72 -4.28 4.46
CA VAL A 9 11.67 -4.93 5.77
C VAL A 9 11.91 -3.84 6.80
N SER A 10 10.95 -3.61 7.70
CA SER A 10 11.07 -2.61 8.76
C SER A 10 11.20 -3.24 10.13
N HIS A 11 12.04 -2.63 10.96
CA HIS A 11 12.36 -3.11 12.29
C HIS A 11 11.75 -2.21 13.36
N ALA A 12 10.77 -2.74 14.11
CA ALA A 12 10.09 -2.02 15.17
C ALA A 12 10.73 -2.21 16.56
N GLY A 13 11.78 -3.03 16.67
CA GLY A 13 12.42 -3.36 17.94
C GLY A 13 13.30 -2.27 18.53
N THR A 14 13.93 -2.56 19.67
CA THR A 14 14.75 -1.60 20.41
C THR A 14 16.24 -1.69 20.10
N GLU A 15 16.74 -2.87 19.77
CA GLU A 15 18.15 -3.14 19.49
C GLU A 15 18.40 -3.33 18.00
N PRO A 16 19.58 -2.99 17.45
CA PRO A 16 19.90 -3.25 16.05
C PRO A 16 19.76 -4.73 15.68
N LEU A 17 19.27 -4.99 14.47
CA LEU A 17 18.96 -6.32 13.97
C LEU A 17 19.68 -6.54 12.64
N THR A 18 20.42 -7.64 12.50
CA THR A 18 21.06 -8.00 11.22
C THR A 18 20.24 -9.07 10.52
N LEU A 19 19.77 -8.75 9.32
CA LEU A 19 18.79 -9.53 8.59
C LEU A 19 19.36 -10.09 7.30
N THR A 20 19.09 -11.36 7.05
CA THR A 20 19.29 -11.99 5.73
C THR A 20 17.95 -12.53 5.23
N LEU A 21 17.68 -12.35 3.94
CA LEU A 21 16.51 -12.87 3.25
C LEU A 21 16.91 -13.99 2.30
N GLU A 22 16.24 -15.13 2.41
CA GLU A 22 16.51 -16.31 1.61
C GLU A 22 15.22 -16.86 1.03
N ALA A 23 15.17 -17.09 -0.29
CA ALA A 23 14.12 -17.87 -0.93
C ALA A 23 14.69 -18.76 -2.04
N GLY A 24 14.54 -20.07 -1.89
CA GLY A 24 15.17 -21.06 -2.76
C GLY A 24 16.70 -20.92 -2.77
N ALA A 25 17.29 -20.77 -3.96
CA ALA A 25 18.73 -20.54 -4.13
C ALA A 25 19.15 -19.06 -4.03
N THR A 26 18.19 -18.14 -3.86
CA THR A 26 18.47 -16.70 -3.82
C THR A 26 18.61 -16.25 -2.37
N THR A 27 19.75 -15.64 -2.05
CA THR A 27 20.03 -15.02 -0.75
C THR A 27 20.46 -13.57 -0.96
N THR A 28 20.08 -12.69 -0.05
CA THR A 28 20.53 -11.29 -0.01
C THR A 28 21.82 -11.15 0.80
N GLN A 29 22.52 -10.03 0.62
CA GLN A 29 23.58 -9.67 1.58
C GLN A 29 22.94 -9.33 2.93
N PRO A 30 23.58 -9.69 4.06
CA PRO A 30 23.09 -9.30 5.37
C PRO A 30 22.99 -7.79 5.50
N GLN A 31 21.89 -7.30 6.05
CA GLN A 31 21.66 -5.87 6.30
C GLN A 31 21.37 -5.62 7.77
N THR A 32 22.12 -4.72 8.40
CA THR A 32 21.86 -4.28 9.77
C THR A 32 20.89 -3.10 9.76
N LEU A 33 19.82 -3.20 10.54
CA LEU A 33 18.80 -2.18 10.75
C LEU A 33 18.83 -1.69 12.19
N ALA A 34 18.91 -0.37 12.39
CA ALA A 34 18.63 0.24 13.69
C ALA A 34 17.12 0.28 13.95
N LYS A 35 16.74 0.66 15.18
CA LYS A 35 15.34 0.85 15.57
C LYS A 35 14.65 1.85 14.63
N GLY A 36 13.49 1.45 14.09
CA GLY A 36 12.67 2.31 13.24
C GLY A 36 13.21 2.46 11.82
N GLU A 37 14.32 1.80 11.49
CA GLU A 37 14.84 1.78 10.12
C GLU A 37 14.14 0.72 9.27
N SER A 38 14.16 0.97 7.97
CA SER A 38 13.65 0.09 6.94
C SER A 38 14.73 -0.21 5.91
N TRP A 39 14.87 -1.49 5.56
CA TRP A 39 15.74 -1.95 4.49
C TRP A 39 14.94 -2.01 3.20
N LYS A 40 15.37 -1.24 2.19
CA LYS A 40 14.87 -1.33 0.81
C LYS A 40 15.49 -2.55 0.13
N VAL A 41 14.75 -3.65 0.13
CA VAL A 41 15.23 -4.93 -0.42
C VAL A 41 15.21 -4.89 -1.94
N ARG A 42 14.09 -4.42 -2.52
CA ARG A 42 13.81 -4.40 -3.98
C ARG A 42 14.34 -5.65 -4.68
N LYS A 43 13.93 -6.82 -4.17
CA LYS A 43 14.36 -8.13 -4.66
C LYS A 43 13.13 -8.96 -5.00
N ALA A 44 13.23 -9.69 -6.10
CA ALA A 44 12.20 -10.59 -6.55
C ALA A 44 12.71 -12.02 -6.49
N PHE A 45 11.85 -12.89 -5.99
CA PHE A 45 12.12 -14.31 -5.84
C PHE A 45 11.15 -15.05 -6.74
N ALA A 46 11.65 -15.63 -7.83
CA ALA A 46 10.83 -16.40 -8.75
C ALA A 46 10.42 -17.74 -8.14
N PHE A 47 9.18 -18.15 -8.36
CA PHE A 47 8.65 -19.44 -7.90
C PHE A 47 7.54 -19.96 -8.82
N GLU A 48 7.27 -21.26 -8.77
CA GLU A 48 6.22 -21.92 -9.56
C GLU A 48 4.97 -22.14 -8.73
N ASP A 49 5.06 -23.01 -7.72
CA ASP A 49 3.93 -23.39 -6.87
C ASP A 49 4.01 -22.77 -5.46
N GLU A 50 5.20 -22.80 -4.86
CA GLU A 50 5.41 -22.31 -3.50
C GLU A 50 6.68 -21.46 -3.41
N CYS A 51 6.60 -20.34 -2.69
CA CYS A 51 7.75 -19.57 -2.26
C CYS A 51 7.87 -19.66 -0.74
N THR A 52 9.04 -20.05 -0.23
CA THR A 52 9.35 -19.89 1.20
C THR A 52 10.44 -18.84 1.36
N LEU A 53 10.12 -17.73 2.04
CA LEU A 53 11.07 -16.69 2.43
C LEU A 53 11.47 -16.90 3.88
N THR A 54 12.77 -17.00 4.13
CA THR A 54 13.32 -17.08 5.48
C THR A 54 14.01 -15.76 5.81
N LEU A 55 13.61 -15.17 6.93
CA LEU A 55 14.27 -14.05 7.56
C LEU A 55 15.10 -14.57 8.75
N THR A 56 16.40 -14.26 8.78
CA THR A 56 17.30 -14.72 9.85
C THR A 56 17.95 -13.54 10.55
N SER A 57 18.03 -13.59 11.89
CA SER A 57 18.88 -12.72 12.71
C SER A 57 19.58 -13.53 13.80
N GLY A 58 20.90 -13.68 13.71
CA GLY A 58 21.64 -14.53 14.64
C GLY A 58 21.13 -15.97 14.60
N SER A 59 20.67 -16.49 15.74
CA SER A 59 20.04 -17.82 15.83
C SER A 59 18.54 -17.83 15.53
N ASP A 60 17.89 -16.67 15.52
CA ASP A 60 16.46 -16.55 15.34
C ASP A 60 16.08 -16.60 13.86
N LYS A 61 14.98 -17.29 13.56
CA LYS A 61 14.46 -17.44 12.20
C LYS A 61 12.95 -17.24 12.18
N ALA A 62 12.49 -16.58 11.13
CA ALA A 62 11.10 -16.46 10.78
C ALA A 62 10.91 -16.90 9.32
N THR A 63 9.94 -17.77 9.07
CA THR A 63 9.66 -18.32 7.73
C THR A 63 8.27 -17.95 7.30
N PHE A 64 8.16 -17.53 6.04
CA PHE A 64 6.90 -17.26 5.36
C PHE A 64 6.78 -18.19 4.18
N THR A 65 5.65 -18.85 4.05
CA THR A 65 5.40 -19.76 2.93
C THR A 65 4.15 -19.30 2.21
N TRP A 66 4.27 -19.02 0.92
CA TRP A 66 3.18 -18.65 0.03
C TRP A 66 2.95 -19.75 -0.98
N LYS A 67 1.72 -20.27 -1.03
CA LYS A 67 1.28 -21.30 -1.96
C LYS A 67 0.34 -20.76 -3.05
N ASP A 68 -0.32 -19.64 -2.78
CA ASP A 68 -1.32 -19.05 -3.67
C ASP A 68 -0.98 -17.61 -4.02
N ALA A 69 -1.47 -17.16 -5.17
CA ALA A 69 -1.29 -15.79 -5.69
C ALA A 69 -2.20 -14.78 -4.97
N THR A 70 -2.44 -14.94 -3.67
CA THR A 70 -3.30 -14.02 -2.93
C THR A 70 -2.60 -12.65 -2.89
N PRO A 71 -3.23 -11.58 -3.40
CA PRO A 71 -2.59 -10.27 -3.46
C PRO A 71 -2.41 -9.73 -2.04
N HIS A 72 -1.15 -9.69 -1.61
CA HIS A 72 -0.54 -8.60 -0.86
C HIS A 72 -1.21 -8.19 0.45
N THR A 73 -0.64 -8.65 1.54
CA THR A 73 -0.95 -8.18 2.90
C THR A 73 0.38 -8.13 3.61
N SER A 74 0.82 -6.95 4.04
CA SER A 74 2.05 -6.84 4.84
C SER A 74 2.04 -7.88 5.95
N ALA A 75 3.15 -8.58 6.18
CA ALA A 75 3.22 -9.61 7.21
C ALA A 75 4.11 -9.13 8.35
N GLY A 76 3.52 -8.97 9.54
CA GLY A 76 4.28 -8.83 10.78
C GLY A 76 4.69 -10.20 11.28
N VAL A 77 5.97 -10.38 11.63
CA VAL A 77 6.48 -11.63 12.18
C VAL A 77 7.32 -11.40 13.41
N ALA A 78 7.14 -12.27 14.40
CA ALA A 78 8.04 -12.33 15.53
C ALA A 78 9.37 -12.95 15.09
N LEU A 79 10.47 -12.27 15.39
CA LEU A 79 11.83 -12.76 15.24
C LEU A 79 12.51 -12.64 16.60
N GLY A 80 12.60 -13.75 17.33
CA GLY A 80 13.00 -13.73 18.74
C GLY A 80 12.01 -12.90 19.59
N SER A 81 12.51 -11.85 20.25
CA SER A 81 11.71 -10.94 21.07
C SER A 81 11.22 -9.68 20.35
N THR A 82 11.45 -9.56 19.04
CA THR A 82 11.05 -8.40 18.25
C THR A 82 10.05 -8.76 17.16
N THR A 83 9.35 -7.76 16.63
CA THR A 83 8.48 -7.90 15.46
C THR A 83 9.11 -7.18 14.29
N VAL A 84 9.25 -7.88 13.18
CA VAL A 84 9.66 -7.33 11.89
C VAL A 84 8.44 -7.29 10.99
N GLN A 85 8.27 -6.19 10.25
CA GLN A 85 7.19 -6.08 9.27
C GLN A 85 7.77 -6.17 7.87
N LEU A 86 7.24 -7.09 7.07
CA LEU A 86 7.59 -7.24 5.66
C LEU A 86 6.50 -6.66 4.78
N ILE A 87 6.93 -5.89 3.81
CA ILE A 87 6.08 -5.38 2.74
C ILE A 87 6.51 -6.07 1.45
N PHE A 88 5.57 -6.81 0.85
CA PHE A 88 5.82 -7.62 -0.33
C PHE A 88 4.61 -7.66 -1.27
N SER A 89 4.88 -8.04 -2.51
CA SER A 89 3.87 -8.42 -3.49
C SER A 89 4.20 -9.75 -4.15
N VAL A 90 3.20 -10.44 -4.66
CA VAL A 90 3.30 -11.64 -5.51
C VAL A 90 2.73 -11.34 -6.90
N THR A 91 3.56 -11.26 -7.93
CA THR A 91 3.13 -10.96 -9.31
C THR A 91 3.30 -12.15 -10.25
N GLU A 92 2.42 -12.31 -11.23
CA GLU A 92 2.56 -13.33 -12.29
C GLU A 92 3.47 -12.88 -13.45
N SER A 93 3.76 -11.58 -13.52
CA SER A 93 4.65 -10.96 -14.51
C SER A 93 6.06 -10.75 -13.97
N PRO A 94 7.08 -10.54 -14.85
CA PRO A 94 8.46 -10.32 -14.42
C PRO A 94 8.55 -9.16 -13.43
N ALA A 95 9.42 -9.32 -12.44
CA ALA A 95 9.65 -8.34 -11.39
C ALA A 95 9.98 -6.96 -11.95
N ARG A 96 9.22 -5.95 -11.54
CA ARG A 96 9.46 -4.53 -11.84
C ARG A 96 9.51 -3.78 -10.51
N PHE A 97 10.54 -2.96 -10.31
CA PHE A 97 10.79 -2.23 -9.06
C PHE A 97 10.54 -0.72 -9.19
N ASP A 98 9.86 -0.30 -10.26
CA ASP A 98 9.50 1.09 -10.56
C ASP A 98 8.11 1.46 -10.04
N GLU A 99 7.59 0.70 -9.07
CA GLU A 99 6.31 1.01 -8.44
C GLU A 99 6.42 2.31 -7.63
N ARG A 100 5.55 3.25 -7.98
CA ARG A 100 5.30 4.45 -7.16
C ARG A 100 4.05 4.20 -6.34
N TYR A 101 3.93 4.92 -5.23
CA TYR A 101 2.78 4.85 -4.35
C TYR A 101 2.04 6.17 -4.33
N VAL A 102 0.73 6.13 -4.54
CA VAL A 102 -0.16 7.22 -4.14
C VAL A 102 -0.52 7.01 -2.68
N ASN A 103 -0.20 7.97 -1.84
CA ASN A 103 -0.47 7.94 -0.42
C ASN A 103 -1.56 8.98 -0.13
N ILE A 104 -2.76 8.54 0.21
CA ILE A 104 -3.83 9.40 0.70
C ILE A 104 -3.56 9.66 2.19
N HIS A 105 -3.67 10.91 2.62
CA HIS A 105 -3.55 11.31 4.01
C HIS A 105 -4.91 11.60 4.61
N ALA A 106 -5.77 12.27 3.85
CA ALA A 106 -7.10 12.60 4.29
C ALA A 106 -8.08 12.82 3.13
N ILE A 107 -9.35 12.54 3.39
CA ILE A 107 -10.49 12.90 2.55
C ILE A 107 -11.32 13.90 3.36
N ARG A 108 -11.63 15.06 2.79
CA ARG A 108 -12.35 16.15 3.48
C ARG A 108 -13.64 16.48 2.76
N CYS A 109 -14.74 16.54 3.51
CA CYS A 109 -16.01 17.07 3.08
C CYS A 109 -16.12 18.53 3.55
N GLU A 110 -15.82 19.47 2.65
CA GLU A 110 -16.05 20.89 2.79
C GLU A 110 -17.49 21.23 2.37
N ALA A 111 -18.46 20.78 3.15
CA ALA A 111 -19.86 20.92 2.80
C ALA A 111 -20.35 22.37 2.65
N SER A 112 -21.35 22.56 1.79
CA SER A 112 -22.32 23.67 1.86
C SER A 112 -23.58 23.22 2.63
N GLU A 113 -24.48 24.16 2.91
CA GLU A 113 -25.71 23.97 3.70
C GLU A 113 -26.72 22.92 3.12
N GLU A 114 -26.41 22.26 2.00
CA GLU A 114 -27.33 21.44 1.21
C GLU A 114 -27.05 19.93 1.19
N MET A 115 -25.95 19.44 1.78
CA MET A 115 -25.63 18.00 1.80
C MET A 115 -26.02 17.34 3.12
N ASP A 116 -26.67 16.18 3.06
CA ASP A 116 -26.70 15.22 4.16
C ASP A 116 -25.39 14.41 4.17
N ALA A 117 -25.19 13.54 5.16
CA ALA A 117 -23.99 12.70 5.24
C ALA A 117 -23.82 11.80 4.00
N THR A 118 -22.59 11.76 3.46
CA THR A 118 -22.21 11.09 2.20
C THR A 118 -21.49 9.78 2.47
N GLU A 119 -21.72 8.74 1.68
CA GLU A 119 -21.18 7.39 1.86
C GLU A 119 -20.02 7.18 0.89
N VAL A 120 -18.82 7.61 1.27
CA VAL A 120 -17.71 7.77 0.32
C VAL A 120 -16.87 6.51 0.17
N TYR A 121 -16.52 6.16 -1.07
CA TYR A 121 -15.44 5.24 -1.38
C TYR A 121 -14.54 5.78 -2.51
N MET A 122 -13.36 5.18 -2.66
CA MET A 122 -12.35 5.62 -3.60
C MET A 122 -11.88 4.46 -4.47
N ILE A 123 -11.66 4.75 -5.74
CA ILE A 123 -11.08 3.83 -6.71
C ILE A 123 -9.75 4.39 -7.21
N VAL A 124 -8.70 3.58 -7.24
CA VAL A 124 -7.43 3.89 -7.92
C VAL A 124 -7.24 2.95 -9.09
N LYS A 125 -7.12 3.50 -10.30
CA LYS A 125 -6.91 2.75 -11.55
C LYS A 125 -5.50 2.98 -12.06
N SER A 126 -4.76 1.92 -12.38
CA SER A 126 -3.44 2.02 -13.01
C SER A 126 -3.11 0.77 -13.80
N GLY A 127 -2.60 0.94 -15.03
CA GLY A 127 -2.10 -0.19 -15.83
C GLY A 127 -3.12 -1.31 -16.11
N GLY A 128 -4.43 -1.01 -16.06
CA GLY A 128 -5.51 -1.99 -16.21
C GLY A 128 -5.95 -2.67 -14.90
N ASN A 129 -5.37 -2.30 -13.76
CA ASN A 129 -5.74 -2.77 -12.44
C ASN A 129 -6.58 -1.72 -11.70
N GLU A 130 -7.44 -2.18 -10.78
CA GLU A 130 -8.28 -1.34 -9.93
C GLU A 130 -8.05 -1.68 -8.45
N VAL A 131 -7.93 -0.65 -7.61
CA VAL A 131 -7.90 -0.77 -6.15
C VAL A 131 -9.05 0.02 -5.55
N ARG A 132 -9.69 -0.51 -4.50
CA ARG A 132 -10.77 0.17 -3.78
C ARG A 132 -10.39 0.50 -2.35
N PHE A 133 -10.85 1.64 -1.85
CA PHE A 133 -10.83 1.96 -0.43
C PHE A 133 -12.20 2.48 0.02
N PRO A 134 -12.78 1.89 1.09
CA PRO A 134 -12.29 0.71 1.80
C PRO A 134 -12.29 -0.56 0.92
N ASN A 135 -11.50 -1.56 1.32
CA ASN A 135 -11.11 -2.69 0.45
C ASN A 135 -12.20 -3.77 0.29
N ALA A 136 -13.30 -3.68 1.04
CA ALA A 136 -14.40 -4.63 0.95
C ALA A 136 -15.41 -4.16 -0.10
N LYS A 137 -16.01 -5.11 -0.81
CA LYS A 137 -17.12 -4.82 -1.71
C LYS A 137 -18.30 -4.24 -0.89
N ASP A 138 -18.97 -3.23 -1.42
CA ASP A 138 -20.08 -2.52 -0.77
C ASP A 138 -19.66 -1.89 0.59
N SER A 139 -18.40 -1.47 0.70
CA SER A 139 -17.88 -0.78 1.88
C SER A 139 -17.51 0.66 1.55
N PHE A 140 -17.93 1.55 2.43
CA PHE A 140 -17.78 3.00 2.31
C PHE A 140 -17.50 3.60 3.68
N VAL A 141 -17.06 4.86 3.68
CA VAL A 141 -16.93 5.67 4.89
C VAL A 141 -17.95 6.79 4.85
N ARG A 142 -18.80 6.84 5.87
CA ARG A 142 -19.76 7.92 6.02
C ARG A 142 -19.05 9.19 6.51
N LEU A 143 -19.22 10.29 5.78
CA LEU A 143 -18.68 11.61 6.14
C LEU A 143 -19.82 12.62 6.28
N ASP A 144 -19.94 13.23 7.46
CA ASP A 144 -20.86 14.35 7.67
C ASP A 144 -20.23 15.67 7.21
N ASN A 145 -21.07 16.69 7.05
CA ASN A 145 -20.66 18.04 6.69
C ASN A 145 -19.56 18.60 7.59
N GLY A 146 -18.48 19.08 6.97
CA GLY A 146 -17.34 19.66 7.66
C GLY A 146 -16.42 18.63 8.34
N GLN A 147 -16.67 17.33 8.15
CA GLN A 147 -15.79 16.28 8.65
C GLN A 147 -14.63 15.99 7.69
N SER A 148 -13.53 15.56 8.29
CA SER A 148 -12.38 15.01 7.60
C SER A 148 -12.12 13.59 8.08
N LEU A 149 -11.92 12.67 7.14
CA LEU A 149 -11.38 11.36 7.40
C LEU A 149 -9.87 11.41 7.24
N GLU A 150 -9.13 11.13 8.31
CA GLU A 150 -7.72 10.75 8.16
C GLU A 150 -7.66 9.32 7.61
N ALA A 151 -7.15 9.18 6.40
CA ALA A 151 -7.10 7.92 5.67
C ALA A 151 -5.66 7.70 5.25
N HIS A 152 -4.83 7.12 6.11
CA HIS A 152 -3.43 6.78 5.80
C HIS A 152 -3.37 5.54 4.92
N VAL A 153 -3.61 5.72 3.62
CA VAL A 153 -3.77 4.62 2.67
C VAL A 153 -2.78 4.78 1.53
N SER A 154 -2.08 3.71 1.16
CA SER A 154 -1.05 3.71 0.13
C SER A 154 -1.39 2.71 -0.97
N PHE A 155 -1.37 3.16 -2.22
CA PHE A 155 -1.73 2.37 -3.41
C PHE A 155 -0.54 2.31 -4.37
N PRO A 156 -0.09 1.12 -4.80
CA PRO A 156 0.95 0.99 -5.81
C PRO A 156 0.38 1.33 -7.19
N PHE A 157 1.18 1.97 -8.04
CA PHE A 157 0.84 2.22 -9.42
C PHE A 157 2.06 2.18 -10.35
N GLU A 158 1.80 1.79 -11.61
CA GLU A 158 2.80 1.78 -12.69
C GLU A 158 2.44 2.85 -13.73
N GLY A 159 3.36 3.78 -14.00
CA GLY A 159 3.14 4.83 -15.00
C GLY A 159 2.06 5.83 -14.57
N ASP A 160 0.96 5.88 -15.32
CA ASP A 160 -0.16 6.77 -15.06
C ASP A 160 -1.17 6.08 -14.13
N ALA A 161 -1.69 6.83 -13.17
CA ALA A 161 -2.79 6.39 -12.32
C ALA A 161 -3.88 7.44 -12.28
N THR A 162 -5.11 7.01 -12.12
CA THR A 162 -6.28 7.87 -11.93
C THR A 162 -6.91 7.50 -10.60
N VAL A 163 -7.20 8.48 -9.77
CA VAL A 163 -7.92 8.32 -8.51
C VAL A 163 -9.30 8.92 -8.69
N GLU A 164 -10.33 8.14 -8.36
CA GLU A 164 -11.73 8.52 -8.45
C GLU A 164 -12.36 8.42 -7.05
N LEU A 165 -13.18 9.40 -6.69
CA LEU A 165 -13.97 9.41 -5.47
C LEU A 165 -15.44 9.26 -5.85
N TRP A 166 -16.17 8.45 -5.10
CA TRP A 166 -17.55 8.06 -5.40
C TRP A 166 -18.40 8.14 -4.13
N ASP A 167 -19.68 8.48 -4.31
CA ASP A 167 -20.73 8.33 -3.32
C ASP A 167 -21.42 6.99 -3.57
N GLU A 168 -21.36 6.09 -2.60
CA GLU A 168 -22.10 4.83 -2.62
C GLU A 168 -23.57 5.16 -2.36
N ASP A 169 -24.41 4.81 -3.32
CA ASP A 169 -25.85 4.96 -3.18
C ASP A 169 -26.53 3.59 -3.34
N THR A 170 -27.70 3.43 -2.72
CA THR A 170 -28.49 2.18 -2.85
C THR A 170 -28.97 1.86 -4.28
N GLY A 171 -28.61 2.71 -5.27
CA GLY A 171 -28.96 2.61 -6.69
C GLY A 171 -27.75 2.66 -7.61
N GLU A 172 -27.38 3.87 -8.03
CA GLU A 172 -26.25 4.13 -8.93
C GLU A 172 -25.28 5.07 -8.21
N ASP A 173 -24.01 4.67 -8.15
CA ASP A 173 -22.98 5.44 -7.45
C ASP A 173 -22.67 6.73 -8.22
N ASP A 174 -22.61 7.85 -7.51
CA ASP A 174 -22.36 9.16 -8.09
C ASP A 174 -20.87 9.52 -8.01
N PRO A 175 -20.23 9.98 -9.11
CA PRO A 175 -18.83 10.38 -9.08
C PRO A 175 -18.66 11.73 -8.38
N LEU A 176 -17.91 11.74 -7.28
CA LEU A 176 -17.50 12.93 -6.51
C LEU A 176 -16.22 13.58 -7.04
N GLY A 177 -15.61 13.00 -8.07
CA GLY A 177 -14.52 13.59 -8.83
C GLY A 177 -13.39 12.64 -9.16
N THR A 178 -12.44 13.11 -9.97
CA THR A 178 -11.30 12.31 -10.45
C THR A 178 -10.04 13.16 -10.61
N PHE A 179 -8.86 12.58 -10.39
CA PHE A 179 -7.58 13.19 -10.75
C PHE A 179 -6.56 12.19 -11.26
N ASP A 180 -5.73 12.66 -12.20
CA ASP A 180 -4.63 11.88 -12.77
C ASP A 180 -3.31 12.15 -12.03
N VAL A 181 -2.69 11.09 -11.54
CA VAL A 181 -1.40 11.05 -10.85
C VAL A 181 -0.23 11.29 -11.81
N ALA A 182 -0.42 10.97 -13.10
CA ALA A 182 0.54 11.14 -14.19
C ALA A 182 1.16 12.55 -14.30
N ALA A 183 0.38 13.57 -13.93
CA ALA A 183 0.78 14.97 -14.03
C ALA A 183 1.58 15.48 -12.81
N LEU A 184 1.78 14.64 -11.79
CA LEU A 184 2.20 15.07 -10.45
C LEU A 184 3.55 14.43 -10.10
N THR A 185 4.56 14.71 -10.93
CA THR A 185 5.89 14.08 -10.85
C THR A 185 6.74 14.51 -9.65
N GLU A 186 6.35 15.53 -8.89
CA GLU A 186 7.06 15.95 -7.67
C GLU A 186 6.12 16.62 -6.65
N LEU A 187 5.32 15.85 -5.89
CA LEU A 187 4.58 16.42 -4.76
C LEU A 187 4.84 15.61 -3.50
N SER A 188 5.69 16.18 -2.64
CA SER A 188 5.93 15.68 -1.27
C SER A 188 4.64 15.62 -0.44
N ARG A 189 3.66 16.46 -0.79
CA ARG A 189 2.25 16.45 -0.32
C ARG A 189 1.46 17.48 -1.13
N ALA A 190 0.21 17.18 -1.46
CA ALA A 190 -0.69 18.08 -2.18
C ALA A 190 -2.14 17.85 -1.79
N GLU A 191 -2.95 18.90 -1.92
CA GLU A 191 -4.40 18.85 -1.72
C GLU A 191 -5.06 19.11 -3.09
N LEU A 192 -5.92 18.20 -3.54
CA LEU A 192 -6.69 18.34 -4.78
C LEU A 192 -8.18 18.38 -4.46
N ARG A 193 -8.88 19.28 -5.17
CA ARG A 193 -10.33 19.40 -5.12
C ARG A 193 -10.94 18.44 -6.15
N MET A 194 -11.80 17.54 -5.68
CA MET A 194 -12.44 16.50 -6.50
C MET A 194 -13.69 17.05 -7.18
N ASP A 195 -14.53 17.75 -6.42
CA ASP A 195 -15.72 18.45 -6.88
C ASP A 195 -15.98 19.73 -6.07
N ALA A 196 -17.24 20.19 -6.01
CA ALA A 196 -17.60 21.37 -5.24
C ALA A 196 -17.38 21.21 -3.72
N PHE A 197 -17.33 19.98 -3.18
CA PHE A 197 -17.42 19.73 -1.74
C PHE A 197 -16.28 18.87 -1.20
N PHE A 198 -15.63 18.06 -2.03
CA PHE A 198 -14.61 17.12 -1.59
C PHE A 198 -13.20 17.54 -1.96
N LYS A 199 -12.29 17.29 -1.03
CA LYS A 199 -10.85 17.40 -1.23
C LYS A 199 -10.12 16.17 -0.75
N VAL A 200 -9.04 15.86 -1.45
CA VAL A 200 -8.13 14.75 -1.12
C VAL A 200 -6.73 15.31 -0.90
N ASP A 201 -6.18 15.04 0.29
CA ASP A 201 -4.78 15.29 0.62
C ASP A 201 -3.99 14.01 0.33
N TYR A 202 -2.98 14.10 -0.52
CA TYR A 202 -2.19 12.96 -0.97
C TYR A 202 -0.70 13.31 -1.17
N SER A 203 0.12 12.31 -1.40
CA SER A 203 1.52 12.45 -1.83
C SER A 203 1.93 11.27 -2.68
N VAL A 204 2.91 11.47 -3.56
CA VAL A 204 3.49 10.38 -4.35
C VAL A 204 4.88 10.07 -3.82
N THR A 205 5.15 8.80 -3.55
CA THR A 205 6.45 8.33 -3.05
C THR A 205 6.89 7.08 -3.78
N GLU A 206 8.16 6.70 -3.65
CA GLU A 206 8.66 5.39 -4.10
C GLU A 206 8.53 4.30 -3.04
N GLU A 207 7.97 4.65 -1.87
CA GLU A 207 7.88 3.78 -0.70
C GLU A 207 6.64 4.09 0.12
N ILE A 208 6.00 3.05 0.64
CA ILE A 208 4.90 3.16 1.59
C ILE A 208 5.43 3.80 2.89
N PRO A 209 4.96 5.00 3.28
CA PRO A 209 5.41 5.62 4.52
C PRO A 209 4.95 4.84 5.76
N ALA A 210 5.69 4.97 6.86
CA ALA A 210 5.28 4.39 8.13
C ALA A 210 3.90 4.91 8.57
N GLY A 211 3.04 4.01 9.05
CA GLY A 211 1.67 4.33 9.48
C GLY A 211 0.62 4.21 8.37
N PHE A 212 1.02 3.92 7.13
CA PHE A 212 0.09 3.68 6.03
C PHE A 212 -0.34 2.22 5.94
N GLN A 213 -1.63 2.01 5.70
CA GLN A 213 -2.15 0.73 5.25
C GLN A 213 -1.93 0.61 3.74
N HIS A 214 -1.17 -0.41 3.33
CA HIS A 214 -0.98 -0.69 1.92
C HIS A 214 -2.20 -1.43 1.37
N VAL A 215 -2.79 -0.88 0.33
CA VAL A 215 -3.99 -1.39 -0.33
C VAL A 215 -3.61 -1.71 -1.76
N ALA A 216 -3.78 -2.96 -2.15
CA ALA A 216 -3.31 -3.47 -3.42
C ALA A 216 -4.46 -3.87 -4.34
N ALA A 217 -4.21 -3.86 -5.65
CA ALA A 217 -5.20 -4.19 -6.65
C ALA A 217 -5.74 -5.62 -6.47
N VAL A 218 -7.05 -5.77 -6.73
CA VAL A 218 -7.79 -7.02 -6.61
C VAL A 218 -7.75 -7.79 -7.93
#